data_AF-L1IP12-F1
#
_entry.id   AF-L1IP12-F1
#
_cell.length_a   1.000
_cell.length_b   1.000
_cell.length_c   1.000
_cell.angle_alpha   90.00
_cell.angle_beta   90.00
_cell.angle_gamma   90.00
#
_symmetry.space_group_name_H-M   'P 1'
#
loop_
_entity.id
_entity.type
_entity.pdbx_description
1 polymer ?
#
loop_
_entity_poly.entity_id
_entity_poly.type
_entity_poly.pdbx_seq_one_letter_code
_entity_poly.pdbx_strand_id
1 'polypeptide(L)'
;SKRKQCNCKNSKCLKLYCECFASGSYCNLSCNCQLCQNNENYEKQRKSAIDATLERNPLAFQPKIASSAPPGIEDSPVQGRHTKGCHCKKSGCLKKYCECFQAGVLCSAQCKCHECRN
;
A
#
# COMPACT_ATOMS: atom_id res chain seq x y z
N SER A 1 -13.56 1.48 -10.62
CA SER A 1 -12.94 0.84 -9.43
C SER A 1 -13.70 1.18 -8.16
N LYS A 2 -14.17 0.18 -7.39
CA LYS A 2 -14.73 0.41 -6.05
C LYS A 2 -13.63 0.95 -5.12
N ARG A 3 -13.91 2.00 -4.34
CA ARG A 3 -12.99 2.47 -3.29
C ARG A 3 -12.81 1.35 -2.25
N LYS A 4 -11.56 1.12 -1.82
CA LYS A 4 -11.23 0.10 -0.83
C LYS A 4 -11.79 0.49 0.54
N GLN A 5 -12.41 -0.46 1.22
CA GLN A 5 -12.99 -0.32 2.56
C GLN A 5 -12.06 -0.99 3.57
N CYS A 6 -11.73 -0.32 4.68
CA CYS A 6 -10.86 -0.90 5.70
C CYS A 6 -11.65 -1.55 6.85
N ASN A 7 -11.01 -2.49 7.56
CA ASN A 7 -11.58 -3.22 8.70
C ASN A 7 -10.66 -3.09 9.94
N CYS A 8 -10.01 -1.94 10.09
CA CYS A 8 -8.97 -1.72 11.09
C CYS A 8 -9.53 -1.75 12.53
N LYS A 9 -8.87 -2.48 13.44
CA LYS A 9 -9.27 -2.54 14.86
C LYS A 9 -8.33 -1.79 15.81
N ASN A 10 -7.01 -1.83 15.52
CA ASN A 10 -5.98 -1.37 16.46
C ASN A 10 -5.19 -0.14 16.00
N SER A 11 -5.37 0.31 14.75
CA SER A 11 -4.58 1.42 14.20
C SER A 11 -5.24 2.79 14.40
N LYS A 12 -6.51 2.84 14.82
CA LYS A 12 -7.37 4.03 14.74
C LYS A 12 -7.40 4.66 13.34
N CYS A 13 -7.02 3.87 12.33
CA CYS A 13 -6.77 4.31 10.96
C CYS A 13 -5.67 5.38 10.81
N LEU A 14 -4.76 5.54 11.77
CA LEU A 14 -3.66 6.51 11.74
C LEU A 14 -2.28 5.86 11.49
N LYS A 15 -2.27 4.68 10.87
CA LYS A 15 -1.05 3.94 10.50
C LYS A 15 -1.21 3.36 9.11
N LEU A 16 -0.09 3.14 8.41
CA LEU A 16 -0.06 2.57 7.05
C LEU A 16 -0.64 1.15 6.92
N TYR A 17 -0.96 0.48 8.04
CA TYR A 17 -1.77 -0.75 8.02
C TYR A 17 -3.21 -0.53 7.53
N CYS A 18 -3.73 0.71 7.67
CA CYS A 18 -5.01 1.11 7.11
C CYS A 18 -4.82 1.49 5.65
N GLU A 19 -5.51 0.80 4.74
CA GLU A 19 -5.43 1.09 3.30
C GLU A 19 -5.92 2.51 2.96
N CYS A 20 -6.93 3.03 3.67
CA CYS A 20 -7.42 4.40 3.45
C CYS A 20 -6.34 5.43 3.82
N PHE A 21 -5.70 5.25 4.98
CA PHE A 21 -4.63 6.14 5.44
C PHE A 21 -3.39 6.04 4.54
N ALA A 22 -3.01 4.83 4.17
CA ALA A 22 -1.89 4.59 3.25
C ALA A 22 -2.11 5.23 1.88
N SER A 23 -3.36 5.35 1.41
CA SER A 23 -3.70 6.09 0.18
C SER A 23 -3.93 7.59 0.39
N GLY A 24 -3.62 8.13 1.57
CA GLY A 24 -3.82 9.55 1.92
C GLY A 24 -5.30 9.97 2.03
N SER A 25 -6.23 9.04 1.96
CA SER A 25 -7.68 9.29 1.94
C SER A 25 -8.28 9.16 3.34
N TYR A 26 -9.34 9.91 3.62
CA TYR A 26 -10.17 9.66 4.80
C TYR A 26 -10.87 8.31 4.73
N CYS A 27 -11.12 7.72 5.89
CA CYS A 27 -12.13 6.67 5.99
C CYS A 27 -13.51 7.29 5.75
N ASN A 28 -14.42 6.51 5.17
CA ASN A 28 -15.80 6.92 4.92
C ASN A 28 -16.78 5.96 5.63
N LEU A 29 -18.08 6.25 5.49
CA LEU A 29 -19.17 5.46 6.06
C LEU A 29 -19.19 3.99 5.62
N SER A 30 -18.53 3.64 4.50
CA SER A 30 -18.42 2.26 4.02
C SER A 30 -17.27 1.48 4.67
N CYS A 31 -16.48 2.07 5.56
CA CYS A 31 -15.42 1.37 6.28
C CYS A 31 -15.95 0.71 7.56
N ASN A 32 -15.48 -0.49 7.88
CA ASN A 32 -15.84 -1.23 9.11
C ASN A 32 -14.79 -1.07 10.21
N CYS A 33 -14.03 0.03 10.21
CA CYS A 33 -12.98 0.29 11.19
C CYS A 33 -13.56 0.70 12.55
N GLN A 34 -12.89 0.29 13.63
CA GLN A 34 -13.23 0.63 15.00
C GLN A 34 -12.38 1.80 15.52
N LEU A 35 -12.99 2.69 16.30
CA LEU A 35 -12.34 3.89 16.89
C LEU A 35 -11.56 4.71 15.84
N CYS A 36 -12.18 4.95 14.68
CA CYS A 36 -11.55 5.64 13.56
C CYS A 36 -11.23 7.10 13.91
N GLN A 37 -9.97 7.49 13.70
CA GLN A 37 -9.49 8.87 13.78
C GLN A 37 -8.97 9.38 12.42
N ASN A 38 -9.11 8.60 11.35
CA ASN A 38 -8.83 9.04 9.98
C ASN A 38 -10.07 9.68 9.35
N ASN A 39 -10.51 10.80 9.93
CA ASN A 39 -11.66 11.60 9.49
C ASN A 39 -11.47 13.06 9.93
N GLU A 40 -12.33 13.95 9.44
CA GLU A 40 -12.23 15.40 9.65
C GLU A 40 -12.33 15.81 11.12
N ASN A 41 -13.10 15.09 11.94
CA ASN A 41 -13.27 15.40 13.36
C ASN A 41 -11.99 15.20 14.19
N TYR A 42 -11.03 14.41 13.67
CA TYR A 42 -9.76 14.11 14.33
C TYR A 42 -8.56 14.63 13.50
N GLU A 43 -8.74 15.74 12.77
CA GLU A 43 -7.74 16.24 11.84
C GLU A 43 -6.39 16.56 12.51
N LYS A 44 -6.40 17.02 13.77
CA LYS A 44 -5.16 17.24 14.52
C LYS A 44 -4.36 15.96 14.73
N GLN A 45 -5.03 14.87 15.14
CA GLN A 45 -4.40 13.56 15.34
C GLN A 45 -3.96 12.97 13.99
N ARG A 46 -4.78 13.14 12.95
CA ARG A 46 -4.47 12.69 11.60
C ARG A 46 -3.23 13.40 11.03
N LYS A 47 -3.16 14.72 11.11
CA LYS A 47 -2.02 15.52 10.68
C LYS A 47 -0.75 15.11 11.42
N SER A 48 -0.80 14.99 12.75
CA SER A 48 0.35 14.53 13.54
C SER A 48 0.83 13.13 13.13
N ALA A 49 -0.09 12.21 12.82
CA ALA A 49 0.27 10.88 12.34
C ALA A 49 0.89 10.90 10.93
N ILE A 50 0.43 11.79 10.05
CA ILE A 50 1.03 12.01 8.72
C ILE A 50 2.45 12.55 8.88
N ASP A 51 2.64 13.61 9.67
CA ASP A 51 3.92 14.26 9.89
C ASP A 51 4.94 13.27 10.47
N ALA A 52 4.57 12.54 11.53
CA ALA A 52 5.43 11.52 12.14
C ALA A 52 5.74 10.34 11.20
N THR A 53 4.88 10.06 10.23
CA THR A 53 5.11 9.01 9.22
C THR A 53 6.11 9.50 8.16
N LEU A 54 5.97 10.75 7.71
CA LEU A 54 6.87 11.39 6.74
C LEU A 54 8.26 11.65 7.32
N GLU A 55 8.36 12.01 8.59
CA GLU A 55 9.63 12.18 9.30
C GLU A 55 10.48 10.91 9.27
N ARG A 56 9.84 9.74 9.43
CA ARG A 56 10.51 8.43 9.36
C ARG A 56 10.81 7.98 7.93
N ASN A 57 9.95 8.34 6.99
CA ASN A 57 10.11 8.01 5.58
C ASN A 57 9.37 9.06 4.72
N PRO A 58 10.09 10.00 4.07
CA PRO A 58 9.49 11.03 3.24
C PRO A 58 8.65 10.49 2.06
N LEU A 59 8.91 9.24 1.64
CA LEU A 59 8.20 8.57 0.55
C LEU A 59 7.10 7.62 1.05
N ALA A 60 6.69 7.71 2.32
CA ALA A 60 5.76 6.77 2.93
C ALA A 60 4.37 6.68 2.27
N PHE A 61 3.91 7.78 1.67
CA PHE A 61 2.62 7.87 0.99
C PHE A 61 2.74 7.82 -0.54
N GLN A 62 3.95 7.67 -1.09
CA GLN A 62 4.11 7.41 -2.51
C GLN A 62 3.78 5.94 -2.83
N PRO A 63 3.18 5.65 -4.00
CA PRO A 63 2.95 4.27 -4.44
C PRO A 63 4.26 3.47 -4.45
N LYS A 64 4.29 2.33 -3.77
CA LYS A 64 5.50 1.48 -3.70
C LYS A 64 5.84 0.86 -5.05
N ILE A 65 4.80 0.59 -5.85
CA ILE A 65 4.87 -0.03 -7.17
C ILE A 65 4.29 1.00 -8.13
N ALA A 66 5.10 1.44 -9.09
CA ALA A 66 4.60 2.30 -10.17
C ALA A 66 3.57 1.50 -10.95
N SER A 67 2.35 2.02 -11.10
CA SER A 67 1.37 1.38 -11.97
C SER A 67 1.89 1.41 -13.40
N SER A 68 2.02 0.25 -14.04
CA SER A 68 2.02 0.20 -15.51
C SER A 68 0.72 0.86 -15.99
N ALA A 69 0.85 1.65 -17.06
CA ALA A 69 -0.16 2.52 -17.64
C ALA A 69 -1.48 1.79 -18.01
N PRO A 70 -2.55 2.51 -18.42
CA PRO A 70 -3.89 1.98 -18.70
C PRO A 70 -3.89 0.82 -19.72
N PRO A 71 -4.97 0.01 -19.79
CA PRO A 71 -5.10 -1.00 -20.84
C PRO A 71 -5.14 -0.30 -22.21
N GLY A 72 -4.11 -0.47 -23.03
CA GLY A 72 -4.12 0.09 -24.39
C GLY A 72 -2.77 0.42 -25.05
N ILE A 73 -1.62 0.28 -24.38
CA ILE A 73 -0.31 0.40 -25.04
C ILE A 73 0.50 -0.86 -24.71
N GLU A 74 0.52 -1.81 -25.65
CA GLU A 74 1.13 -3.14 -25.50
C GLU A 74 2.64 -3.17 -25.74
N ASP A 75 3.30 -2.04 -26.02
CA ASP A 75 4.69 -2.05 -26.51
C ASP A 75 5.62 -1.05 -25.80
N SER A 76 5.60 -1.05 -24.47
CA SER A 76 6.70 -0.47 -23.69
C SER A 76 6.98 -1.27 -22.42
N PRO A 77 8.22 -1.80 -22.24
CA PRO A 77 8.57 -2.68 -21.13
C PRO A 77 8.86 -1.90 -19.84
N VAL A 78 8.13 -0.81 -19.58
CA VAL A 78 8.12 -0.20 -18.26
C VAL A 78 7.09 -0.94 -17.41
N GLN A 79 7.36 -2.23 -17.19
CA GLN A 79 6.65 -3.03 -16.19
C GLN A 79 6.76 -2.29 -14.85
N GLY A 80 5.62 -2.07 -14.21
CA GLY A 80 5.57 -1.45 -12.89
C GLY A 80 6.54 -2.14 -11.94
N ARG A 81 7.61 -1.45 -11.51
CA ARG A 81 8.63 -2.05 -10.64
C ARG A 81 8.36 -1.71 -9.19
N HIS A 82 8.48 -2.72 -8.33
CA HIS A 82 8.46 -2.51 -6.89
C HIS A 82 9.81 -1.89 -6.46
N THR A 83 9.79 -0.59 -6.17
CA THR A 83 11.01 0.22 -5.97
C THR A 83 11.91 -0.29 -4.85
N LYS A 84 11.34 -0.76 -3.74
CA LYS A 84 12.09 -1.34 -2.61
C LYS A 84 12.24 -2.86 -2.66
N GLY A 85 11.47 -3.53 -3.53
CA GLY A 85 11.40 -4.98 -3.59
C GLY A 85 10.66 -5.64 -2.42
N CYS A 86 10.16 -6.86 -2.64
CA CYS A 86 9.50 -7.65 -1.58
C CYS A 86 10.52 -8.46 -0.77
N HIS A 87 10.14 -8.90 0.44
CA HIS A 87 10.98 -9.72 1.33
C HIS A 87 10.32 -11.06 1.69
N CYS A 88 9.57 -11.63 0.74
CA CYS A 88 8.79 -12.84 0.96
C CYS A 88 9.68 -14.05 1.28
N LYS A 89 9.34 -14.80 2.34
CA LYS A 89 10.07 -16.02 2.72
C LYS A 89 9.31 -17.33 2.45
N LYS A 90 7.98 -17.30 2.55
CA LYS A 90 7.13 -18.51 2.54
C LYS A 90 6.08 -18.55 1.43
N SER A 91 5.80 -17.41 0.80
CA SER A 91 4.74 -17.35 -0.22
C SER A 91 5.19 -17.89 -1.58
N GLY A 92 6.49 -18.13 -1.79
CA GLY A 92 7.08 -18.32 -3.12
C GLY A 92 6.79 -17.15 -4.07
N CYS A 93 6.42 -15.98 -3.50
CA CYS A 93 5.84 -14.85 -4.20
C CYS A 93 4.53 -15.12 -4.97
N LEU A 94 3.91 -16.30 -4.88
CA LEU A 94 2.68 -16.66 -5.63
C LEU A 94 1.38 -16.42 -4.86
N LYS A 95 1.41 -15.58 -3.83
CA LYS A 95 0.25 -15.27 -2.96
C LYS A 95 0.17 -13.78 -2.72
N LYS A 96 -1.03 -13.27 -2.43
CA LYS A 96 -1.28 -11.84 -2.13
C LYS A 96 -0.56 -11.28 -0.90
N TYR A 97 0.14 -12.12 -0.14
CA TYR A 97 1.12 -11.67 0.87
C TYR A 97 2.35 -11.00 0.24
N CYS A 98 2.65 -11.29 -1.03
CA CYS A 98 3.68 -10.62 -1.80
C CYS A 98 3.08 -9.37 -2.46
N GLU A 99 3.68 -8.21 -2.19
CA GLU A 99 3.26 -6.94 -2.79
C GLU A 99 3.41 -6.94 -4.31
N CYS A 100 4.43 -7.62 -4.86
CA CYS A 100 4.63 -7.75 -6.31
C CYS A 100 3.49 -8.53 -6.98
N PHE A 101 3.20 -9.73 -6.49
CA PHE A 101 2.09 -10.56 -6.99
C PHE A 101 0.73 -9.90 -6.79
N GLN A 102 0.50 -9.26 -5.64
CA GLN A 102 -0.74 -8.53 -5.39
C GLN A 102 -0.96 -7.40 -6.41
N ALA A 103 0.11 -6.76 -6.86
CA ALA A 103 0.07 -5.69 -7.85
C ALA A 103 0.15 -6.19 -9.32
N GLY A 104 0.24 -7.50 -9.55
CA GLY A 104 0.34 -8.07 -10.89
C GLY A 104 1.67 -7.77 -11.59
N VAL A 105 2.74 -7.55 -10.83
CA VAL A 105 4.09 -7.28 -11.37
C VAL A 105 5.06 -8.40 -10.96
N LEU A 106 6.00 -8.72 -11.86
CA LEU A 106 7.06 -9.69 -11.58
C LEU A 106 7.98 -9.19 -10.48
N CYS A 107 8.56 -10.13 -9.73
CA CYS A 107 9.66 -9.78 -8.84
C CYS A 107 10.87 -9.30 -9.65
N SER A 108 11.59 -8.33 -9.12
CA SER A 108 12.77 -7.75 -9.75
C SER A 108 14.04 -8.02 -8.92
N ALA A 109 15.20 -7.60 -9.43
CA ALA A 109 16.47 -7.67 -8.72
C ALA A 109 16.49 -6.93 -7.36
N GLN A 110 15.57 -5.98 -7.14
CA GLN A 110 15.43 -5.29 -5.84
C GLN A 110 14.76 -6.19 -4.78
N CYS A 111 14.06 -7.25 -5.17
CA CYS A 111 13.35 -8.14 -4.24
C CYS A 111 14.34 -9.07 -3.53
N LYS A 112 14.24 -9.14 -2.21
CA LYS A 112 15.04 -10.04 -1.34
C LYS A 112 14.20 -11.24 -0.89
N CYS A 113 13.44 -11.81 -1.81
CA CYS A 113 12.56 -12.94 -1.55
C CYS A 113 13.31 -14.27 -1.67
N HIS A 114 12.89 -15.27 -0.90
CA HIS A 114 13.46 -16.62 -0.92
C HIS A 114 12.62 -17.54 -1.82
N GLU A 115 13.28 -18.33 -2.67
CA GLU A 115 12.63 -19.25 -3.63
C GLU A 115 11.49 -18.61 -4.42
N CYS A 116 11.78 -17.46 -5.05
CA CYS A 116 10.80 -16.71 -5.83
C CYS A 116 10.29 -17.53 -7.02
N ARG A 117 8.96 -17.57 -7.19
CA ARG A 117 8.27 -18.18 -8.33
C ARG A 117 7.26 -17.25 -8.99
N ASN A 118 7.28 -15.96 -8.61
CA ASN A 118 6.45 -14.89 -9.21
C ASN A 118 7.15 -14.24 -10.38
#